data_AF-A0A0M2UAW0-F1
#
_entry.id   AF-A0A0M2UAW0-F1
#
_cell.length_a   1.000
_cell.length_b   1.000
_cell.length_c   1.000
_cell.angle_alpha   90.00
_cell.angle_beta   90.00
_cell.angle_gamma   90.00
#
_symmetry.space_group_name_H-M   'P 1'
#
loop_
_entity.id
_entity.type
_entity.pdbx_description
1 polymer ?
#
loop_
_entity_poly.entity_id
_entity_poly.type
_entity_poly.pdbx_seq_one_letter_code
_entity_poly.pdbx_strand_id
1 'polypeptide(L)'
;MLNVPNEEYIHLKALWNSLQGFVDEKTKRLFAGAIAKAYGHGGTKLSHSITGLRAASIKSGVDMINGKEEVMPERQRKVGGGRKKITEIYPEIKDELEKLIAPATKGDPESPLLWTNKSTTKLSEELTQMGYPVSSTTVGYLLSEMGYSLQINKKTIEGGNHPDRNEQFEYINARVKSFQDHGLPVISVDTKKKELVGNYKNNGSEYVPKGKPIQVNVYDFEDKKVGKAVPYGVYDLTNNTGFVNIGTNYDTAEFAVSSIRGWWNNMGKVLYPQARQLLINADGGGSNGSRVRLWKAEIQKFCNETGLEVTVCHFPPGTSKWNKIEHQLFSQISINWRGRPLTSHETIVNLIGSTRTRKGLVVKSALDTNVYEKGKKVSKEEFEKLNIRRHEFHGEWNYTIAPNMGFGVKQ
;
A
#
# COMPACT_ATOMS: atom_id res chain seq x y z
N MET A 1 7.20 -40.82 -62.95
CA MET A 1 6.52 -41.48 -61.82
C MET A 1 7.56 -41.68 -60.71
N LEU A 2 7.24 -41.34 -59.46
CA LEU A 2 8.16 -41.49 -58.33
C LEU A 2 8.17 -42.97 -57.91
N ASN A 3 9.32 -43.65 -58.00
CA ASN A 3 9.54 -45.00 -57.47
C ASN A 3 9.79 -44.93 -55.96
N VAL A 4 8.77 -44.54 -55.19
CA VAL A 4 8.77 -44.73 -53.73
C VAL A 4 7.92 -45.98 -53.46
N PRO A 5 8.43 -46.99 -52.74
CA PRO A 5 7.64 -48.16 -52.38
C PRO A 5 6.34 -47.70 -51.70
N ASN A 6 5.20 -48.22 -52.16
CA ASN A 6 3.86 -47.79 -51.72
C ASN A 6 3.69 -47.87 -50.18
N GLU A 7 4.40 -48.78 -49.52
CA GLU A 7 4.40 -48.95 -48.06
C GLU A 7 5.05 -47.78 -47.31
N GLU A 8 6.16 -47.21 -47.79
CA GLU A 8 6.84 -46.10 -47.12
C GLU A 8 5.98 -44.83 -47.11
N TYR A 9 5.27 -44.59 -48.22
CA TYR A 9 4.30 -43.50 -48.32
C TYR A 9 3.19 -43.64 -47.27
N ILE A 10 2.61 -44.84 -47.14
CA ILE A 10 1.53 -45.12 -46.19
C ILE A 10 2.00 -44.88 -44.74
N HIS A 11 3.19 -45.37 -44.39
CA HIS A 11 3.73 -45.20 -43.04
C HIS A 11 4.03 -43.73 -42.71
N LEU A 12 4.65 -42.98 -43.62
CA LEU A 12 4.92 -41.56 -43.41
C LEU A 12 3.65 -40.73 -43.34
N LYS A 13 2.62 -41.08 -44.13
CA LYS A 13 1.31 -40.41 -44.08
C LYS A 13 0.59 -40.69 -42.77
N ALA A 14 0.59 -41.92 -42.28
CA ALA A 14 0.03 -42.29 -40.99
C ALA A 14 0.73 -41.52 -39.85
N LEU A 15 2.06 -41.49 -39.85
CA LEU A 15 2.86 -40.75 -38.86
C LEU A 15 2.52 -39.25 -38.85
N TRP A 16 2.45 -38.63 -40.04
CA TRP A 16 2.08 -37.22 -40.15
C TRP A 16 0.67 -36.95 -39.60
N ASN A 17 -0.30 -37.81 -39.94
CA ASN A 17 -1.68 -37.65 -39.48
C ASN A 17 -1.80 -37.72 -37.96
N SER A 18 -1.00 -38.55 -37.29
CA SER A 18 -0.96 -38.64 -35.82
C SER A 18 -0.31 -37.42 -35.16
N LEU A 19 0.67 -36.78 -35.81
CA LEU A 19 1.45 -35.69 -35.22
C LEU A 19 0.94 -34.28 -35.56
N GLN A 20 0.33 -34.08 -36.74
CA GLN A 20 0.07 -32.74 -37.29
C GLN A 20 -0.81 -31.83 -36.41
N GLY A 21 -1.61 -32.39 -35.50
CA GLY A 21 -2.43 -31.64 -34.54
C GLY A 21 -1.66 -31.13 -33.32
N PHE A 22 -0.51 -31.72 -33.01
CA PHE A 22 0.26 -31.46 -31.79
C PHE A 22 1.55 -30.68 -32.03
N VAL A 23 1.96 -30.52 -33.29
CA VAL A 23 3.21 -29.84 -33.64
C VAL A 23 2.95 -28.42 -34.17
N ASP A 24 3.85 -27.49 -33.81
CA ASP A 24 3.79 -26.11 -34.27
C ASP A 24 4.24 -25.94 -35.74
N GLU A 25 4.00 -24.76 -36.32
CA GLU A 25 4.28 -24.49 -37.73
C GLU A 25 5.77 -24.71 -38.11
N LYS A 26 6.68 -24.42 -37.17
CA LYS A 26 8.13 -24.60 -37.35
C LYS A 26 8.48 -26.09 -37.45
N THR A 27 7.97 -26.90 -36.53
CA THR A 27 8.19 -28.35 -36.49
C THR A 27 7.60 -29.04 -37.71
N LYS A 28 6.44 -28.56 -38.20
CA LYS A 28 5.83 -29.01 -39.46
C LYS A 28 6.75 -28.82 -40.66
N ARG A 29 7.40 -27.66 -40.77
CA ARG A 29 8.36 -27.37 -41.86
C ARG A 29 9.61 -28.23 -41.75
N LEU A 30 10.15 -28.42 -40.54
CA LEU A 30 11.30 -29.30 -40.31
C LEU A 30 11.00 -30.76 -40.68
N PHE A 31 9.84 -31.29 -40.28
CA PHE A 31 9.42 -32.64 -40.66
C PHE A 31 9.32 -32.81 -42.18
N ALA A 32 8.66 -31.87 -42.86
CA ALA A 32 8.53 -31.90 -44.31
C ALA A 32 9.88 -31.71 -45.03
N GLY A 33 10.77 -30.88 -44.49
CA GLY A 33 12.14 -30.71 -44.98
C GLY A 33 12.99 -31.96 -44.81
N ALA A 34 12.83 -32.69 -43.70
CA ALA A 34 13.54 -33.93 -43.43
C ALA A 34 13.16 -35.02 -44.44
N ILE A 35 11.85 -35.16 -44.75
CA ILE A 35 11.38 -36.07 -45.81
C ILE A 35 11.97 -35.65 -47.17
N ALA A 36 11.91 -34.36 -47.50
CA ALA A 36 12.43 -33.88 -48.78
C ALA A 36 13.95 -34.11 -48.92
N LYS A 37 14.71 -33.96 -47.84
CA LYS A 37 16.16 -34.22 -47.80
C LYS A 37 16.49 -35.71 -47.90
N ALA A 38 15.77 -36.57 -47.17
CA ALA A 38 16.02 -38.01 -47.14
C ALA A 38 15.81 -38.68 -48.52
N TYR A 39 14.77 -38.26 -49.25
CA TYR A 39 14.41 -38.85 -50.55
C TYR A 39 15.06 -38.16 -51.77
N GLY A 40 15.85 -37.10 -51.55
CA GLY A 40 16.60 -36.42 -52.62
C GLY A 40 15.73 -35.97 -53.81
N HIS A 41 16.05 -36.45 -55.01
CA HIS A 41 15.33 -36.06 -56.23
C HIS A 41 13.88 -36.54 -56.20
N GLY A 42 12.94 -35.58 -56.14
CA GLY A 42 11.51 -35.88 -56.01
C GLY A 42 10.97 -35.88 -54.58
N GLY A 43 11.84 -35.78 -53.57
CA GLY A 43 11.47 -35.74 -52.15
C GLY A 43 10.54 -34.57 -51.80
N THR A 44 10.66 -33.42 -52.47
CA THR A 44 9.73 -32.28 -52.27
C THR A 44 8.30 -32.62 -52.71
N LYS A 45 8.12 -33.36 -53.80
CA LYS A 45 6.79 -33.78 -54.28
C LYS A 45 6.19 -34.83 -53.35
N LEU A 46 7.00 -35.78 -52.90
CA LEU A 46 6.60 -36.78 -51.89
C LEU A 46 6.18 -36.09 -50.59
N SER A 47 7.03 -35.22 -50.05
CA SER A 47 6.78 -34.45 -48.83
C SER A 47 5.50 -33.60 -48.93
N HIS A 48 5.24 -32.99 -50.08
CA HIS A 48 3.98 -32.29 -50.35
C HIS A 48 2.76 -33.23 -50.28
N SER A 49 2.82 -34.39 -50.95
CA SER A 49 1.72 -35.36 -50.93
C SER A 49 1.43 -35.94 -49.54
N ILE A 50 2.44 -36.00 -48.67
CA ILE A 50 2.32 -36.45 -47.28
C ILE A 50 1.78 -35.33 -46.38
N THR A 51 2.40 -34.15 -46.41
CA THR A 51 2.14 -33.10 -45.41
C THR A 51 1.12 -32.04 -45.85
N GLY A 52 0.84 -31.94 -47.16
CA GLY A 52 0.03 -30.86 -47.75
C GLY A 52 0.72 -29.49 -47.77
N LEU A 53 1.96 -29.38 -47.28
CA LEU A 53 2.66 -28.10 -47.19
C LEU A 53 3.12 -27.62 -48.56
N ARG A 54 3.09 -26.30 -48.78
CA ARG A 54 3.56 -25.69 -50.03
C ARG A 54 5.04 -25.94 -50.24
N ALA A 55 5.47 -26.09 -51.50
CA ALA A 55 6.88 -26.35 -51.85
C ALA A 55 7.86 -25.33 -51.24
N ALA A 56 7.45 -24.07 -51.11
CA ALA A 56 8.26 -23.03 -50.44
C ALA A 56 8.49 -23.31 -48.95
N SER A 57 7.48 -23.82 -48.24
CA SER A 57 7.59 -24.19 -46.81
C SER A 57 8.45 -25.44 -46.61
N ILE A 58 8.37 -26.40 -47.54
CA ILE A 58 9.22 -27.58 -47.55
C ILE A 58 10.68 -27.17 -47.79
N LYS A 59 10.93 -26.27 -48.74
CA LYS A 59 12.26 -25.73 -49.04
C LYS A 59 12.85 -24.98 -47.84
N SER A 60 12.07 -24.14 -47.17
CA SER A 60 12.50 -23.50 -45.91
C SER A 60 12.88 -24.54 -44.85
N GLY A 61 12.12 -25.62 -44.71
CA GLY A 61 12.50 -26.75 -43.85
C GLY A 61 13.83 -27.40 -44.22
N VAL A 62 14.09 -27.62 -45.51
CA VAL A 62 15.38 -28.14 -46.01
C VAL A 62 16.53 -27.17 -45.72
N ASP A 63 16.30 -25.87 -45.91
CA ASP A 63 17.30 -24.83 -45.66
C ASP A 63 17.61 -24.70 -44.15
N MET A 64 16.61 -24.82 -43.28
CA MET A 64 16.78 -24.91 -41.83
C MET A 64 17.65 -26.12 -41.42
N ILE A 65 17.40 -27.30 -41.99
CA ILE A 65 18.17 -28.52 -41.71
C ILE A 65 19.61 -28.43 -42.22
N ASN A 66 19.82 -27.71 -43.33
CA ASN A 66 21.15 -27.52 -43.91
C ASN A 66 21.93 -26.34 -43.27
N GLY A 67 21.39 -25.73 -42.21
CA GLY A 67 22.03 -24.59 -41.53
C GLY A 67 22.05 -23.31 -42.36
N LYS A 68 21.25 -23.22 -43.44
CA LYS A 68 21.11 -22.03 -44.28
C LYS A 68 20.10 -21.03 -43.72
N GLU A 69 19.25 -21.46 -42.79
CA GLU A 69 18.40 -20.59 -41.97
C GLU A 69 18.72 -20.77 -40.49
N GLU A 70 18.90 -19.67 -39.76
CA GLU A 70 19.15 -19.70 -38.32
C GLU A 70 17.90 -20.17 -37.56
N VAL A 71 18.02 -21.29 -36.85
CA VAL A 71 16.92 -21.93 -36.13
C VAL A 71 17.06 -21.67 -34.62
N MET A 72 16.39 -20.65 -34.11
CA MET A 72 16.34 -20.41 -32.65
C MET A 72 15.38 -21.40 -31.97
N PRO A 73 15.81 -22.25 -31.02
CA PRO A 73 14.97 -23.30 -30.43
C PRO A 73 13.67 -22.78 -29.83
N GLU A 74 13.74 -21.65 -29.12
CA GLU A 74 12.62 -21.09 -28.33
C GLU A 74 11.65 -20.21 -29.14
N ARG A 75 11.94 -19.92 -30.42
CA ARG A 75 11.14 -18.99 -31.23
C ARG A 75 10.51 -19.68 -32.44
N GLN A 76 9.20 -19.51 -32.60
CA GLN A 76 8.44 -20.07 -33.73
C GLN A 76 8.60 -19.29 -35.03
N ARG A 77 8.86 -17.97 -34.96
CA ARG A 77 9.03 -17.08 -36.14
C ARG A 77 10.38 -16.40 -36.10
N LYS A 78 10.90 -16.00 -37.28
CA LYS A 78 12.13 -15.18 -37.38
C LYS A 78 11.98 -13.88 -36.58
N VAL A 79 13.11 -13.29 -36.20
CA VAL A 79 13.18 -11.92 -35.68
C VAL A 79 12.46 -10.99 -36.68
N GLY A 80 11.55 -10.15 -36.19
CA GLY A 80 10.71 -9.26 -37.02
C GLY A 80 9.39 -9.86 -37.55
N GLY A 81 9.11 -11.16 -37.36
CA GLY A 81 7.86 -11.80 -37.82
C GLY A 81 6.62 -11.58 -36.93
N GLY A 82 6.65 -10.58 -36.05
CA GLY A 82 5.58 -10.22 -35.13
C GLY A 82 4.74 -9.05 -35.63
N ARG A 83 3.66 -8.73 -34.92
CA ARG A 83 2.91 -7.48 -35.15
C ARG A 83 3.86 -6.30 -34.94
N LYS A 84 3.97 -5.40 -35.92
CA LYS A 84 4.77 -4.18 -35.81
C LYS A 84 4.34 -3.38 -34.58
N LYS A 85 5.31 -2.75 -33.89
CA LYS A 85 4.99 -1.91 -32.73
C LYS A 85 4.11 -0.74 -33.19
N ILE A 86 3.22 -0.27 -32.32
CA ILE A 86 2.34 0.86 -32.66
C ILE A 86 3.15 2.12 -33.01
N THR A 87 4.32 2.29 -32.39
CA THR A 87 5.29 3.37 -32.65
C THR A 87 6.00 3.23 -34.00
N GLU A 88 6.00 2.04 -34.61
CA GLU A 88 6.50 1.83 -35.98
C GLU A 88 5.40 2.05 -37.03
N ILE A 89 4.13 1.95 -36.62
CA ILE A 89 2.96 2.20 -37.49
C ILE A 89 2.63 3.69 -37.48
N TYR A 90 2.71 4.32 -36.31
CA TYR A 90 2.45 5.74 -36.07
C TYR A 90 3.64 6.34 -35.30
N PRO A 91 4.68 6.81 -36.01
CA PRO A 91 5.85 7.42 -35.40
C PRO A 91 5.52 8.60 -34.46
N GLU A 92 4.54 9.41 -34.87
CA GLU A 92 4.07 10.63 -34.18
C GLU A 92 3.18 10.38 -32.94
N ILE A 93 2.84 9.11 -32.64
CA ILE A 93 1.88 8.80 -31.57
C ILE A 93 2.34 9.23 -30.17
N LYS A 94 3.66 9.27 -29.94
CA LYS A 94 4.23 9.73 -28.67
C LYS A 94 4.08 11.25 -28.51
N ASP A 95 4.31 11.99 -29.59
CA ASP A 95 4.20 13.44 -29.61
C ASP A 95 2.74 13.89 -29.44
N GLU A 96 1.80 13.20 -30.09
CA GLU A 96 0.36 13.47 -29.90
C GLU A 96 -0.12 13.08 -28.50
N LEU A 97 0.37 11.98 -27.95
CA LEU A 97 0.10 11.62 -26.56
C LEU A 97 0.65 12.67 -25.57
N GLU A 98 1.84 13.23 -25.82
CA GLU A 98 2.43 14.30 -25.01
C GLU A 98 1.60 15.59 -25.07
N LYS A 99 1.09 15.97 -26.25
CA LYS A 99 0.17 17.11 -26.41
C LYS A 99 -1.13 16.92 -25.61
N LEU A 100 -1.67 15.70 -25.59
CA LEU A 100 -2.85 15.36 -24.76
C LEU A 100 -2.56 15.43 -23.26
N ILE A 101 -1.27 15.30 -22.87
CA ILE A 101 -0.79 15.34 -21.49
C ILE A 101 -0.42 16.76 -21.03
N ALA A 102 -0.29 17.72 -21.93
CA ALA A 102 0.02 19.10 -21.59
C ALA A 102 -1.26 19.97 -21.62
N PRO A 103 -2.02 20.13 -20.51
CA PRO A 103 -3.10 21.11 -20.53
C PRO A 103 -2.53 22.53 -20.47
N ALA A 104 -2.96 23.32 -21.45
CA ALA A 104 -2.95 24.77 -21.58
C ALA A 104 -2.45 25.60 -20.37
N THR A 105 -1.39 26.35 -20.65
CA THR A 105 -0.80 27.51 -19.98
C THR A 105 -1.65 28.20 -18.91
N LYS A 106 -1.06 28.33 -17.71
CA LYS A 106 -0.94 29.65 -17.06
C LYS A 106 0.46 29.82 -16.45
N GLY A 107 1.39 30.19 -17.32
CA GLY A 107 2.51 31.11 -17.06
C GLY A 107 3.72 30.56 -16.32
N ASP A 108 4.60 29.83 -17.04
CA ASP A 108 6.07 30.02 -16.97
C ASP A 108 6.76 29.16 -18.06
N PRO A 109 7.75 29.65 -18.84
CA PRO A 109 8.42 28.85 -19.87
C PRO A 109 9.41 27.78 -19.35
N GLU A 110 9.70 27.73 -18.04
CA GLU A 110 10.74 26.83 -17.46
C GLU A 110 10.26 25.97 -16.26
N SER A 111 9.01 25.49 -16.23
CA SER A 111 8.55 24.57 -15.15
C SER A 111 8.04 23.22 -15.67
N PRO A 112 8.73 22.08 -15.40
CA PRO A 112 8.35 20.74 -15.85
C PRO A 112 7.38 20.04 -14.88
N LEU A 113 6.28 20.70 -14.51
CA LEU A 113 5.19 20.08 -13.73
C LEU A 113 3.91 20.06 -14.56
N LEU A 114 3.88 19.13 -15.52
CA LEU A 114 2.69 18.84 -16.33
C LEU A 114 1.81 17.82 -15.58
N TRP A 115 0.70 18.29 -15.02
CA TRP A 115 -0.32 17.46 -14.40
C TRP A 115 -1.48 17.23 -15.38
N THR A 116 -1.80 15.97 -15.66
CA THR A 116 -3.09 15.61 -16.27
C THR A 116 -3.98 14.95 -15.24
N ASN A 117 -5.27 15.21 -15.33
CA ASN A 117 -6.32 14.50 -14.62
C ASN A 117 -6.99 13.41 -15.49
N LYS A 118 -6.41 13.06 -16.65
CA LYS A 118 -7.00 12.14 -17.62
C LYS A 118 -6.52 10.70 -17.37
N SER A 119 -7.45 9.75 -17.33
CA SER A 119 -7.13 8.33 -17.22
C SER A 119 -6.57 7.77 -18.53
N THR A 120 -5.84 6.64 -18.48
CA THR A 120 -5.35 5.95 -19.68
C THR A 120 -6.46 5.51 -20.63
N THR A 121 -7.67 5.24 -20.11
CA THR A 121 -8.87 4.98 -20.92
C THR A 121 -9.29 6.21 -21.72
N LYS A 122 -9.32 7.38 -21.09
CA LYS A 122 -9.71 8.63 -21.74
C LYS A 122 -8.68 9.09 -22.78
N LEU A 123 -7.38 8.94 -22.48
CA LEU A 123 -6.30 9.20 -23.43
C LEU A 123 -6.37 8.24 -24.64
N SER A 124 -6.76 6.98 -24.42
CA SER A 124 -6.95 6.00 -25.49
C SER A 124 -8.11 6.37 -26.42
N GLU A 125 -9.22 6.84 -25.86
CA GLU A 125 -10.38 7.31 -26.63
C GLU A 125 -10.04 8.54 -27.48
N GLU A 126 -9.34 9.52 -26.90
CA GLU A 126 -8.92 10.74 -27.60
C GLU A 126 -7.92 10.43 -28.72
N LEU A 127 -6.90 9.59 -28.47
CA LEU A 127 -5.97 9.14 -29.52
C LEU A 127 -6.68 8.37 -30.64
N THR A 128 -7.68 7.54 -30.30
CA THR A 128 -8.48 6.81 -31.29
C THR A 128 -9.30 7.78 -32.14
N GLN A 129 -9.86 8.83 -31.54
CA GLN A 129 -10.57 9.89 -32.27
C GLN A 129 -9.65 10.71 -33.19
N MET A 130 -8.38 10.85 -32.82
CA MET A 130 -7.34 11.50 -33.65
C MET A 130 -6.78 10.61 -34.76
N GLY A 131 -7.28 9.37 -34.92
CA GLY A 131 -6.88 8.45 -35.98
C GLY A 131 -5.83 7.40 -35.58
N TYR A 132 -5.49 7.31 -34.29
CA TYR A 132 -4.54 6.33 -33.74
C TYR A 132 -5.27 5.26 -32.92
N PRO A 133 -5.69 4.13 -33.52
CA PRO A 133 -6.44 3.09 -32.82
C PRO A 133 -5.54 2.38 -31.80
N VAL A 134 -5.64 2.80 -30.54
CA VAL A 134 -4.87 2.23 -29.42
C VAL A 134 -5.78 1.83 -28.27
N SER A 135 -5.28 0.91 -27.44
CA SER A 135 -5.94 0.50 -26.20
C SER A 135 -5.34 1.23 -25.00
N SER A 136 -6.09 1.30 -23.89
CA SER A 136 -5.61 1.87 -22.62
C SER A 136 -4.33 1.20 -22.11
N THR A 137 -4.16 -0.09 -22.35
CA THR A 137 -2.92 -0.85 -22.05
C THR A 137 -1.75 -0.37 -22.90
N THR A 138 -1.98 -0.10 -24.19
CA THR A 138 -0.97 0.45 -25.10
C THR A 138 -0.56 1.86 -24.68
N VAL A 139 -1.53 2.70 -24.27
CA VAL A 139 -1.26 4.04 -23.72
C VAL A 139 -0.42 3.95 -22.44
N GLY A 140 -0.75 3.03 -21.52
CA GLY A 140 0.04 2.81 -20.30
C GLY A 140 1.49 2.40 -20.59
N TYR A 141 1.71 1.58 -21.61
CA TYR A 141 3.05 1.20 -22.06
C TYR A 141 3.81 2.38 -22.69
N LEU A 142 3.15 3.18 -23.54
CA LEU A 142 3.75 4.38 -24.15
C LEU A 142 4.14 5.42 -23.08
N LEU A 143 3.27 5.67 -22.11
CA LEU A 143 3.55 6.53 -20.96
C LEU A 143 4.78 6.04 -20.18
N SER A 144 4.88 4.73 -19.92
CA SER A 144 6.02 4.14 -19.24
C SER A 144 7.32 4.27 -20.04
N GLU A 145 7.29 4.06 -21.37
CA GLU A 145 8.46 4.29 -22.24
C GLU A 145 8.89 5.76 -22.27
N MET A 146 7.93 6.68 -22.13
CA MET A 146 8.17 8.13 -22.06
C MET A 146 8.59 8.59 -20.65
N GLY A 147 8.76 7.67 -19.69
CA GLY A 147 9.21 7.98 -18.32
C GLY A 147 8.10 8.42 -17.36
N TYR A 148 6.83 8.40 -17.79
CA TYR A 148 5.69 8.68 -16.94
C TYR A 148 5.32 7.43 -16.13
N SER A 149 4.95 7.64 -14.87
CA SER A 149 4.48 6.59 -13.98
C SER A 149 3.32 7.09 -13.13
N LEU A 150 2.49 6.16 -12.64
CA LEU A 150 1.43 6.48 -11.69
C LEU A 150 2.06 6.92 -10.37
N GLN A 151 2.17 8.23 -10.18
CA GLN A 151 2.63 8.81 -8.93
C GLN A 151 1.42 9.03 -8.01
N ILE A 152 1.46 8.43 -6.82
CA ILE A 152 0.55 8.77 -5.74
C ILE A 152 1.06 10.08 -5.12
N ASN A 153 0.16 11.01 -4.79
CA ASN A 153 0.53 12.22 -4.04
C ASN A 153 1.34 11.85 -2.79
N LYS A 154 2.65 12.10 -2.83
CA LYS A 154 3.55 11.92 -1.71
C LYS A 154 3.55 13.25 -0.96
N LYS A 155 3.13 13.24 0.30
CA LYS A 155 3.27 14.41 1.19
C LYS A 155 4.76 14.62 1.49
N THR A 156 5.50 15.28 0.61
CA THR A 156 6.95 15.55 0.73
C THR A 156 7.28 16.95 1.21
N ILE A 157 6.33 17.87 1.19
CA ILE A 157 6.52 19.23 1.72
C ILE A 157 6.29 19.17 3.24
N GLU A 158 7.32 18.76 3.97
CA GLU A 158 7.40 18.99 5.42
C GLU A 158 7.93 20.42 5.63
N GLY A 159 7.32 21.16 6.56
CA GLY A 159 7.79 22.50 6.94
C GLY A 159 9.27 22.48 7.34
N GLY A 160 9.96 23.61 7.11
CA GLY A 160 11.41 23.78 7.06
C GLY A 160 12.25 22.96 8.04
N ASN A 161 13.46 22.57 7.61
CA ASN A 161 14.50 21.93 8.40
C ASN A 161 14.56 22.52 9.82
N HIS A 162 13.97 21.82 10.80
CA HIS A 162 14.22 22.13 12.19
C HIS A 162 15.68 21.73 12.47
N PRO A 163 16.55 22.65 12.92
CA PRO A 163 17.98 22.38 13.08
C PRO A 163 18.23 21.12 13.92
N ASP A 164 17.41 20.92 14.96
CA ASP A 164 17.61 19.86 15.95
C ASP A 164 16.78 18.59 15.67
N ARG A 165 16.25 18.44 14.44
CA ARG A 165 15.37 17.30 14.09
C ARG A 165 16.06 15.96 14.35
N ASN A 166 17.30 15.81 13.89
CA ASN A 166 18.05 14.56 14.01
C ASN A 166 18.37 14.26 15.48
N GLU A 167 18.81 15.27 16.23
CA GLU A 167 19.15 15.17 17.65
C GLU A 167 17.93 14.74 18.48
N GLN A 168 16.74 15.26 18.17
CA GLN A 168 15.50 14.82 18.82
C GLN A 168 15.16 13.34 18.51
N PHE A 169 15.41 12.85 17.30
CA PHE A 169 15.24 11.42 17.00
C PHE A 169 16.24 10.55 17.75
N GLU A 170 17.49 10.96 17.83
CA GLU A 170 18.54 10.27 18.59
C GLU A 170 18.19 10.23 20.08
N TYR A 171 17.71 11.35 20.64
CA TYR A 171 17.24 11.44 22.02
C TYR A 171 16.10 10.48 22.30
N ILE A 172 15.06 10.48 21.46
CA ILE A 172 13.93 9.53 21.58
C ILE A 172 14.42 8.10 21.51
N ASN A 173 15.29 7.78 20.54
CA ASN A 173 15.82 6.43 20.39
C ASN A 173 16.63 5.96 21.60
N ALA A 174 17.46 6.84 22.17
CA ALA A 174 18.21 6.56 23.39
C ALA A 174 17.28 6.26 24.58
N ARG A 175 16.20 7.04 24.74
CA ARG A 175 15.18 6.79 25.77
C ARG A 175 14.45 5.47 25.54
N VAL A 176 14.05 5.18 24.30
CA VAL A 176 13.38 3.92 23.94
C VAL A 176 14.27 2.72 24.30
N LYS A 177 15.54 2.73 23.89
CA LYS A 177 16.49 1.66 24.23
C LYS A 177 16.63 1.49 25.73
N SER A 178 16.86 2.60 26.44
CA SER A 178 16.99 2.58 27.91
C SER A 178 15.77 1.96 28.59
N PHE A 179 14.54 2.32 28.21
CA PHE A 179 13.34 1.72 28.79
C PHE A 179 13.22 0.24 28.45
N GLN A 180 13.51 -0.14 27.21
CA GLN A 180 13.46 -1.54 26.76
C GLN A 180 14.48 -2.42 27.49
N ASP A 181 15.70 -1.94 27.68
CA ASP A 181 16.77 -2.66 28.39
C ASP A 181 16.40 -2.92 29.87
N HIS A 182 15.58 -2.07 30.48
CA HIS A 182 15.05 -2.25 31.83
C HIS A 182 13.71 -3.01 31.87
N GLY A 183 13.22 -3.51 30.74
CA GLY A 183 11.92 -4.20 30.66
C GLY A 183 10.71 -3.30 30.93
N LEU A 184 10.85 -1.99 30.73
CA LEU A 184 9.80 -1.00 30.95
C LEU A 184 8.96 -0.77 29.68
N PRO A 185 7.68 -0.41 29.82
CA PRO A 185 6.80 -0.18 28.69
C PRO A 185 7.20 1.07 27.90
N VAL A 186 7.18 0.92 26.57
CA VAL A 186 7.36 2.00 25.60
C VAL A 186 6.20 1.99 24.61
N ILE A 187 5.40 3.05 24.62
CA ILE A 187 4.26 3.20 23.71
C ILE A 187 4.42 4.38 22.77
N SER A 188 3.84 4.23 21.58
CA SER A 188 3.67 5.28 20.59
C SER A 188 2.17 5.52 20.44
N VAL A 189 1.77 6.79 20.49
CA VAL A 189 0.35 7.20 20.53
C VAL A 189 0.05 8.22 19.46
N ASP A 190 -1.13 8.11 18.86
CA ASP A 190 -1.63 9.07 17.88
C ASP A 190 -3.13 8.88 17.61
N THR A 191 -3.79 9.90 17.05
CA THR A 191 -5.17 9.81 16.59
C THR A 191 -5.22 9.55 15.09
N LYS A 192 -5.87 8.45 14.68
CA LYS A 192 -6.16 8.22 13.27
C LYS A 192 -7.19 9.24 12.77
N LYS A 193 -7.14 9.54 11.47
CA LYS A 193 -8.20 10.30 10.78
C LYS A 193 -9.59 9.78 11.17
N LYS A 194 -10.50 10.72 11.45
CA LYS A 194 -11.91 10.40 11.73
C LYS A 194 -12.55 9.72 10.53
N GLU A 195 -13.25 8.63 10.80
CA GLU A 195 -13.96 7.85 9.79
C GLU A 195 -15.48 8.07 9.91
N LEU A 196 -16.16 8.14 8.77
CA LEU A 196 -17.62 8.20 8.73
C LEU A 196 -18.18 6.81 9.02
N VAL A 197 -19.07 6.72 10.00
CA VAL A 197 -19.76 5.47 10.33
C VAL A 197 -21.04 5.40 9.52
N GLY A 198 -21.13 4.41 8.65
CA GLY A 198 -22.27 4.18 7.78
C GLY A 198 -21.90 3.36 6.55
N ASN A 199 -22.89 3.12 5.70
CA ASN A 199 -22.71 2.34 4.48
C ASN A 199 -22.07 3.17 3.36
N TYR A 200 -20.88 3.73 3.60
CA TYR A 200 -20.18 4.61 2.68
C TYR A 200 -19.11 3.88 1.88
N LYS A 201 -18.71 4.47 0.74
CA LYS A 201 -17.63 3.93 -0.07
C LYS A 201 -16.29 4.07 0.64
N ASN A 202 -15.74 2.95 1.09
CA ASN A 202 -14.35 2.89 1.54
C ASN A 202 -13.42 2.58 0.36
N ASN A 203 -12.28 3.25 0.27
CA ASN A 203 -11.36 3.07 -0.85
C ASN A 203 -10.75 1.66 -0.85
N GLY A 204 -10.58 1.09 -2.05
CA GLY A 204 -9.99 -0.22 -2.32
C GLY A 204 -11.01 -1.31 -2.64
N SER A 205 -10.56 -2.56 -2.73
CA SER A 205 -11.35 -3.65 -3.34
C SER A 205 -11.10 -4.97 -2.64
N GLU A 206 -12.17 -5.73 -2.40
CA GLU A 206 -12.11 -7.12 -1.94
C GLU A 206 -12.70 -8.05 -3.00
N TYR A 207 -12.25 -9.30 -3.00
CA TYR A 207 -12.85 -10.33 -3.83
C TYR A 207 -14.24 -10.69 -3.30
N VAL A 208 -15.26 -10.40 -4.10
CA VAL A 208 -16.66 -10.81 -3.87
C VAL A 208 -17.14 -11.65 -5.05
N PRO A 209 -18.11 -12.57 -4.85
CA PRO A 209 -18.67 -13.36 -5.94
C PRO A 209 -19.12 -12.47 -7.11
N LYS A 210 -18.82 -12.92 -8.34
CA LYS A 210 -19.11 -12.16 -9.56
C LYS A 210 -20.59 -11.77 -9.61
N GLY A 211 -20.86 -10.48 -9.84
CA GLY A 211 -22.22 -9.93 -9.92
C GLY A 211 -22.85 -9.55 -8.58
N LYS A 212 -22.13 -9.69 -7.45
CA LYS A 212 -22.61 -9.30 -6.12
C LYS A 212 -21.69 -8.24 -5.46
N PRO A 213 -21.56 -7.04 -6.04
CA PRO A 213 -20.81 -5.96 -5.39
C PRO A 213 -21.50 -5.55 -4.08
N ILE A 214 -20.70 -5.18 -3.08
CA ILE A 214 -21.25 -4.58 -1.85
C ILE A 214 -21.80 -3.20 -2.24
N GLN A 215 -23.12 -3.03 -2.08
CA GLN A 215 -23.80 -1.78 -2.38
C GLN A 215 -23.56 -0.78 -1.25
N VAL A 216 -23.08 0.40 -1.59
CA VAL A 216 -22.84 1.53 -0.68
C VAL A 216 -23.69 2.72 -1.09
N ASN A 217 -23.91 3.65 -0.16
CA ASN A 217 -24.68 4.86 -0.38
C ASN A 217 -24.02 5.73 -1.47
N VAL A 218 -24.86 6.38 -2.28
CA VAL A 218 -24.42 7.27 -3.36
C VAL A 218 -23.81 8.57 -2.82
N TYR A 219 -24.20 8.98 -1.62
CA TYR A 219 -23.74 10.20 -0.97
C TYR A 219 -23.21 9.94 0.43
N ASP A 220 -22.06 10.55 0.75
CA ASP A 220 -21.39 10.45 2.05
C ASP A 220 -21.91 11.50 3.05
N PHE A 221 -23.23 11.58 3.24
CA PHE A 221 -23.82 12.50 4.24
C PHE A 221 -23.80 11.86 5.61
N GLU A 222 -23.16 12.53 6.59
CA GLU A 222 -23.09 12.12 8.00
C GLU A 222 -24.50 11.81 8.55
N ASP A 223 -24.74 10.55 8.89
CA ASP A 223 -25.93 10.17 9.64
C ASP A 223 -25.80 10.70 11.06
N LYS A 224 -26.57 11.74 11.40
CA LYS A 224 -26.57 12.37 12.73
C LYS A 224 -26.89 11.38 13.86
N LYS A 225 -27.50 10.22 13.57
CA LYS A 225 -27.80 9.19 14.58
C LYS A 225 -26.63 8.25 14.88
N VAL A 226 -25.71 8.05 13.92
CA VAL A 226 -24.57 7.11 14.07
C VAL A 226 -23.24 7.87 14.22
N GLY A 227 -23.09 9.04 13.60
CA GLY A 227 -21.97 9.95 13.83
C GLY A 227 -20.63 9.52 13.19
N LYS A 228 -19.53 9.93 13.82
CA LYS A 228 -18.15 9.66 13.37
C LYS A 228 -17.42 8.81 14.41
N ALA A 229 -16.56 7.94 13.92
CA ALA A 229 -15.62 7.22 14.76
C ALA A 229 -14.28 7.96 14.78
N VAL A 230 -13.73 8.13 15.98
CA VAL A 230 -12.40 8.70 16.21
C VAL A 230 -11.50 7.61 16.79
N PRO A 231 -10.72 6.88 15.96
CA PRO A 231 -9.82 5.87 16.46
C PRO A 231 -8.56 6.51 17.04
N TYR A 232 -8.34 6.34 18.33
CA TYR A 232 -7.09 6.70 19.00
C TYR A 232 -6.26 5.46 19.26
N GLY A 233 -5.05 5.43 18.73
CA GLY A 233 -4.17 4.27 18.79
C GLY A 233 -3.12 4.39 19.89
N VAL A 234 -2.82 3.25 20.51
CA VAL A 234 -1.69 3.03 21.40
C VAL A 234 -0.93 1.81 20.89
N TYR A 235 0.32 1.98 20.47
CA TYR A 235 1.16 0.91 19.96
C TYR A 235 2.34 0.66 20.90
N ASP A 236 2.45 -0.55 21.44
CA ASP A 236 3.58 -1.01 22.25
C ASP A 236 4.75 -1.40 21.33
N LEU A 237 5.85 -0.66 21.43
CA LEU A 237 7.04 -0.85 20.60
C LEU A 237 7.82 -2.12 20.95
N THR A 238 7.66 -2.65 22.16
CA THR A 238 8.43 -3.77 22.69
C THR A 238 7.75 -5.09 22.36
N ASN A 239 6.45 -5.20 22.63
CA ASN A 239 5.69 -6.44 22.42
C ASN A 239 5.03 -6.54 21.03
N ASN A 240 5.13 -5.50 20.19
CA ASN A 240 4.44 -5.42 18.91
C ASN A 240 2.92 -5.66 19.06
N THR A 241 2.32 -4.97 20.03
CA THR A 241 0.87 -5.04 20.29
C THR A 241 0.24 -3.67 20.17
N GLY A 242 -1.03 -3.64 19.75
CA GLY A 242 -1.80 -2.41 19.58
C GLY A 242 -3.08 -2.44 20.38
N PHE A 243 -3.47 -1.28 20.90
CA PHE A 243 -4.80 -1.01 21.41
C PHE A 243 -5.38 0.18 20.66
N VAL A 244 -6.64 0.10 20.28
CA VAL A 244 -7.35 1.23 19.65
C VAL A 244 -8.63 1.52 20.41
N ASN A 245 -8.70 2.72 20.96
CA ASN A 245 -9.91 3.24 21.55
C ASN A 245 -10.73 3.96 20.48
N ILE A 246 -12.01 3.61 20.34
CA ILE A 246 -12.87 4.17 19.29
C ILE A 246 -13.83 5.15 19.96
N GLY A 247 -13.53 6.44 19.85
CA GLY A 247 -14.37 7.51 20.38
C GLY A 247 -15.53 7.84 19.45
N THR A 248 -16.65 8.25 20.03
CA THR A 248 -17.88 8.63 19.32
C THR A 248 -18.00 10.14 19.07
N ASN A 249 -17.05 10.95 19.55
CA ASN A 249 -17.17 12.40 19.60
C ASN A 249 -15.89 13.17 19.16
N TYR A 250 -15.25 13.88 20.09
CA TYR A 250 -14.15 14.79 19.84
C TYR A 250 -12.83 14.20 20.31
N ASP A 251 -11.81 14.41 19.48
CA ASP A 251 -10.44 14.10 19.85
C ASP A 251 -9.93 15.18 20.82
N THR A 252 -10.06 14.92 22.12
CA THR A 252 -9.62 15.80 23.20
C THR A 252 -8.45 15.17 23.94
N ALA A 253 -7.70 15.98 24.70
CA ALA A 253 -6.64 15.45 25.56
C ALA A 253 -7.15 14.42 26.59
N GLU A 254 -8.38 14.61 27.10
CA GLU A 254 -9.04 13.64 27.99
C GLU A 254 -9.27 12.30 27.28
N PHE A 255 -9.74 12.33 26.02
CA PHE A 255 -9.93 11.13 25.22
C PHE A 255 -8.60 10.42 24.92
N ALA A 256 -7.55 11.18 24.58
CA ALA A 256 -6.22 10.64 24.33
C ALA A 256 -5.66 9.89 25.55
N VAL A 257 -5.74 10.49 26.75
CA VAL A 257 -5.29 9.84 27.99
C VAL A 257 -6.23 8.70 28.42
N SER A 258 -7.53 8.83 28.18
CA SER A 258 -8.48 7.71 28.37
C SER A 258 -8.11 6.49 27.52
N SER A 259 -7.62 6.73 26.30
CA SER A 259 -7.14 5.66 25.41
C SER A 259 -5.88 4.99 25.94
N ILE A 260 -4.94 5.75 26.53
CA ILE A 260 -3.77 5.20 27.22
C ILE A 260 -4.18 4.39 28.45
N ARG A 261 -5.14 4.89 29.23
CA ARG A 261 -5.73 4.18 30.38
C ARG A 261 -6.39 2.88 29.96
N GLY A 262 -7.15 2.90 28.86
CA GLY A 262 -7.75 1.71 28.25
C GLY A 262 -6.69 0.67 27.87
N TRP A 263 -5.61 1.09 27.20
CA TRP A 263 -4.48 0.20 26.90
C TRP A 263 -3.84 -0.37 28.16
N TRP A 264 -3.55 0.46 29.17
CA TRP A 264 -2.93 0.03 30.41
C TRP A 264 -3.78 -1.05 31.12
N ASN A 265 -5.08 -0.82 31.25
CA ASN A 265 -5.97 -1.76 31.95
C ASN A 265 -6.20 -3.07 31.19
N ASN A 266 -6.24 -3.03 29.84
CA ASN A 266 -6.57 -4.21 29.02
C ASN A 266 -5.34 -5.03 28.60
N MET A 267 -4.15 -4.42 28.62
CA MET A 267 -2.93 -4.99 28.05
C MET A 267 -1.71 -4.65 28.90
N GLY A 268 -1.43 -3.36 29.10
CA GLY A 268 -0.16 -2.89 29.68
C GLY A 268 0.13 -3.44 31.08
N LYS A 269 -0.83 -3.39 32.00
CA LYS A 269 -0.66 -3.83 33.39
C LYS A 269 -0.32 -5.32 33.52
N VAL A 270 -0.88 -6.15 32.63
CA VAL A 270 -0.61 -7.60 32.61
C VAL A 270 0.75 -7.90 31.99
N LEU A 271 1.12 -7.16 30.93
CA LEU A 271 2.42 -7.32 30.26
C LEU A 271 3.58 -6.78 31.08
N TYR A 272 3.33 -5.75 31.90
CA TYR A 272 4.35 -5.04 32.68
C TYR A 272 3.95 -4.90 34.16
N PRO A 273 3.82 -6.02 34.91
CA PRO A 273 3.29 -6.01 36.28
C PRO A 273 4.15 -5.25 37.29
N GLN A 274 5.46 -5.13 37.03
CA GLN A 274 6.42 -4.44 37.90
C GLN A 274 6.83 -3.06 37.37
N ALA A 275 6.23 -2.57 36.28
CA ALA A 275 6.60 -1.29 35.73
C ALA A 275 6.28 -0.17 36.72
N ARG A 276 7.28 0.69 36.94
CA ARG A 276 7.17 1.94 37.69
C ARG A 276 7.23 3.17 36.79
N GLN A 277 7.62 2.97 35.53
CA GLN A 277 7.78 4.04 34.56
C GLN A 277 7.16 3.64 33.23
N LEU A 278 6.71 4.63 32.46
CA LEU A 278 6.17 4.48 31.12
C LEU A 278 6.76 5.55 30.21
N LEU A 279 7.26 5.15 29.03
CA LEU A 279 7.67 6.08 27.99
C LEU A 279 6.57 6.20 26.93
N ILE A 280 6.17 7.43 26.63
CA ILE A 280 5.18 7.77 25.60
C ILE A 280 5.85 8.61 24.52
N ASN A 281 5.85 8.08 23.30
CA ASN A 281 6.23 8.81 22.09
C ASN A 281 4.95 9.36 21.43
N ALA A 282 4.85 10.68 21.31
CA ALA A 282 3.65 11.34 20.80
C ALA A 282 3.99 12.36 19.72
N ASP A 283 3.03 12.65 18.84
CA ASP A 283 3.16 13.77 17.93
C ASP A 283 3.08 15.10 18.70
N GLY A 284 3.66 16.16 18.12
CA GLY A 284 3.68 17.48 18.73
C GLY A 284 2.38 18.29 18.59
N GLY A 285 1.35 17.76 17.91
CA GLY A 285 0.11 18.46 17.56
C GLY A 285 -1.15 17.78 18.09
N GLY A 286 -2.32 18.37 17.86
CA GLY A 286 -3.61 17.75 18.21
C GLY A 286 -3.89 17.65 19.72
N SER A 287 -4.58 16.59 20.12
CA SER A 287 -5.03 16.34 21.50
C SER A 287 -3.90 15.99 22.46
N ASN A 288 -2.82 15.41 21.96
CA ASN A 288 -1.59 15.05 22.67
C ASN A 288 -0.45 16.04 22.43
N GLY A 289 -0.73 17.25 21.93
CA GLY A 289 0.31 18.20 21.56
C GLY A 289 1.14 18.71 22.75
N SER A 290 2.42 18.98 22.50
CA SER A 290 3.38 19.40 23.53
C SER A 290 3.00 20.68 24.28
N ARG A 291 2.27 21.59 23.62
CA ARG A 291 1.79 22.87 24.19
C ARG A 291 0.45 22.75 24.93
N VAL A 292 -0.22 21.60 24.85
CA VAL A 292 -1.56 21.41 25.42
C VAL A 292 -1.45 21.18 26.93
N ARG A 293 -1.97 22.12 27.72
CA ARG A 293 -1.95 22.01 29.20
C ARG A 293 -2.84 20.88 29.70
N LEU A 294 -4.00 20.69 29.06
CA LEU A 294 -4.96 19.64 29.41
C LEU A 294 -4.34 18.24 29.25
N TRP A 295 -3.53 18.03 28.22
CA TRP A 295 -2.77 16.79 28.03
C TRP A 295 -1.90 16.46 29.25
N LYS A 296 -1.10 17.43 29.70
CA LYS A 296 -0.23 17.26 30.89
C LYS A 296 -1.04 17.04 32.17
N ALA A 297 -2.15 17.75 32.34
CA ALA A 297 -3.03 17.58 33.50
C ALA A 297 -3.70 16.20 33.53
N GLU A 298 -4.13 15.68 32.38
CA GLU A 298 -4.71 14.34 32.29
C GLU A 298 -3.66 13.25 32.48
N ILE A 299 -2.44 13.43 31.95
CA ILE A 299 -1.31 12.52 32.25
C ILE A 299 -1.01 12.50 33.75
N GLN A 300 -1.04 13.65 34.45
CA GLN A 300 -0.89 13.68 35.91
C GLN A 300 -1.96 12.84 36.63
N LYS A 301 -3.23 12.93 36.21
CA LYS A 301 -4.30 12.09 36.77
C LYS A 301 -4.00 10.61 36.54
N PHE A 302 -3.59 10.25 35.32
CA PHE A 302 -3.19 8.89 34.99
C PHE A 302 -1.98 8.41 35.85
N CYS A 303 -0.96 9.24 36.07
CA CYS A 303 0.15 8.92 36.97
C CYS A 303 -0.35 8.69 38.40
N ASN A 304 -1.26 9.53 38.90
CA ASN A 304 -1.83 9.39 40.25
C ASN A 304 -2.64 8.10 40.40
N GLU A 305 -3.41 7.72 39.38
CA GLU A 305 -4.23 6.50 39.38
C GLU A 305 -3.39 5.21 39.30
N THR A 306 -2.32 5.23 38.50
CA THR A 306 -1.52 4.03 38.22
C THR A 306 -0.27 3.90 39.09
N GLY A 307 0.18 4.99 39.69
CA GLY A 307 1.47 5.08 40.37
C GLY A 307 2.67 5.07 39.42
N LEU A 308 2.46 5.16 38.10
CA LEU A 308 3.53 5.21 37.11
C LEU A 308 4.12 6.62 37.01
N GLU A 309 5.43 6.70 36.88
CA GLU A 309 6.11 7.89 36.37
C GLU A 309 6.08 7.86 34.83
N VAL A 310 5.47 8.87 34.21
CA VAL A 310 5.29 8.92 32.76
C VAL A 310 6.26 9.90 32.14
N THR A 311 7.16 9.41 31.30
CA THR A 311 8.00 10.22 30.44
C THR A 311 7.32 10.39 29.09
N VAL A 312 7.15 11.63 28.62
CA VAL A 312 6.62 11.93 27.30
C VAL A 312 7.71 12.58 26.46
N CYS A 313 7.91 12.06 25.26
CA CYS A 313 8.79 12.63 24.25
C CYS A 313 8.00 12.93 22.98
N HIS A 314 7.98 14.21 22.57
CA HIS A 314 7.29 14.63 21.35
C HIS A 314 8.20 14.59 20.13
N PHE A 315 7.67 14.13 19.00
CA PHE A 315 8.34 14.27 17.72
C PHE A 315 8.35 15.75 17.25
N PRO A 316 9.38 16.19 16.50
CA PRO A 316 9.42 17.54 15.95
C PRO A 316 8.20 17.86 15.07
N PRO A 317 7.81 19.14 14.93
CA PRO A 317 6.74 19.53 14.02
C PRO A 317 6.94 19.00 12.59
N GLY A 318 5.87 18.57 11.93
CA GLY A 318 5.93 18.06 10.56
C GLY A 318 6.57 16.68 10.41
N THR A 319 6.76 15.93 11.51
CA THR A 319 7.40 14.60 11.47
C THR A 319 6.48 13.44 11.86
N SER A 320 5.16 13.64 11.83
CA SER A 320 4.15 12.62 12.19
C SER A 320 4.33 11.28 11.46
N LYS A 321 4.83 11.30 10.21
CA LYS A 321 5.14 10.08 9.45
C LYS A 321 6.17 9.18 10.16
N TRP A 322 7.05 9.73 11.00
CA TRP A 322 8.09 8.95 11.68
C TRP A 322 7.59 8.30 12.97
N ASN A 323 6.38 8.64 13.40
CA ASN A 323 5.75 8.00 14.53
C ASN A 323 5.44 6.53 14.17
N LYS A 324 5.97 5.57 14.94
CA LYS A 324 5.92 4.15 14.58
C LYS A 324 4.49 3.61 14.48
N ILE A 325 3.54 4.20 15.22
CA ILE A 325 2.13 3.82 15.17
C ILE A 325 1.52 3.97 13.77
N GLU A 326 1.92 4.98 13.00
CA GLU A 326 1.38 5.22 11.65
C GLU A 326 1.68 4.02 10.73
N HIS A 327 2.91 3.52 10.80
CA HIS A 327 3.37 2.42 9.95
C HIS A 327 3.05 1.03 10.50
N GLN A 328 3.12 0.84 11.82
CA GLN A 328 2.97 -0.48 12.43
C GLN A 328 1.52 -0.81 12.78
N LEU A 329 0.71 0.18 13.18
CA LEU A 329 -0.68 -0.03 13.58
C LEU A 329 -1.66 0.48 12.53
N PHE A 330 -1.61 1.78 12.21
CA PHE A 330 -2.63 2.41 11.36
C PHE A 330 -2.58 1.97 9.91
N SER A 331 -1.40 1.69 9.35
CA SER A 331 -1.26 1.09 8.02
C SER A 331 -1.95 -0.27 7.95
N GLN A 332 -1.76 -1.11 8.97
CA GLN A 332 -2.34 -2.47 9.01
C GLN A 332 -3.86 -2.43 9.15
N ILE A 333 -4.38 -1.54 10.00
CA ILE A 333 -5.83 -1.29 10.13
C ILE A 333 -6.40 -0.82 8.78
N SER A 334 -5.73 0.12 8.11
CA SER A 334 -6.15 0.62 6.80
C SER A 334 -6.14 -0.46 5.71
N ILE A 335 -5.30 -1.49 5.83
CA ILE A 335 -5.32 -2.66 4.93
C ILE A 335 -6.51 -3.56 5.28
N ASN A 336 -6.76 -3.81 6.56
CA ASN A 336 -7.72 -4.84 7.02
C ASN A 336 -9.19 -4.49 6.76
N TRP A 337 -9.56 -3.21 6.72
CA TRP A 337 -10.94 -2.80 6.43
C TRP A 337 -11.15 -2.22 5.03
N ARG A 338 -10.15 -2.34 4.16
CA ARG A 338 -10.14 -1.75 2.82
C ARG A 338 -11.32 -2.31 1.99
N GLY A 339 -12.09 -1.43 1.34
CA GLY A 339 -13.22 -1.85 0.52
C GLY A 339 -14.46 -2.35 1.28
N ARG A 340 -14.44 -2.35 2.62
CA ARG A 340 -15.60 -2.67 3.46
C ARG A 340 -16.28 -1.40 3.98
N PRO A 341 -17.62 -1.30 3.90
CA PRO A 341 -18.35 -0.23 4.54
C PRO A 341 -18.28 -0.36 6.06
N LEU A 342 -18.04 0.76 6.74
CA LEU A 342 -17.97 0.84 8.19
C LEU A 342 -19.37 1.08 8.77
N THR A 343 -20.25 0.08 8.61
CA THR A 343 -21.70 0.21 8.86
C THR A 343 -22.08 0.57 10.29
N SER A 344 -21.25 0.21 11.27
CA SER A 344 -21.49 0.48 12.69
C SER A 344 -20.17 0.61 13.45
N HIS A 345 -20.24 1.16 14.67
CA HIS A 345 -19.10 1.18 15.60
C HIS A 345 -18.62 -0.23 15.94
N GLU A 346 -19.53 -1.19 16.08
CA GLU A 346 -19.19 -2.60 16.32
C GLU A 346 -18.41 -3.21 15.15
N THR A 347 -18.84 -2.92 13.91
CA THR A 347 -18.10 -3.32 12.70
C THR A 347 -16.68 -2.76 12.73
N ILE A 348 -16.50 -1.50 13.13
CA ILE A 348 -15.18 -0.87 13.27
C ILE A 348 -14.36 -1.56 14.36
N VAL A 349 -14.92 -1.79 15.55
CA VAL A 349 -14.26 -2.50 16.65
C VAL A 349 -13.79 -3.88 16.16
N ASN A 350 -14.65 -4.66 15.52
CA ASN A 350 -14.34 -6.01 15.05
C ASN A 350 -13.30 -6.04 13.94
N LEU A 351 -13.37 -5.11 12.98
CA LEU A 351 -12.37 -5.00 11.91
C LEU A 351 -11.00 -4.57 12.45
N ILE A 352 -10.96 -3.66 13.42
CA ILE A 352 -9.69 -3.27 14.04
C ILE A 352 -9.14 -4.43 14.89
N GLY A 353 -9.97 -5.04 15.73
CA GLY A 353 -9.59 -6.13 16.62
C GLY A 353 -9.19 -7.42 15.92
N SER A 354 -9.59 -7.61 14.66
CA SER A 354 -9.16 -8.73 13.80
C SER A 354 -7.84 -8.46 13.07
N THR A 355 -7.26 -7.26 13.18
CA THR A 355 -5.99 -6.93 12.51
C THR A 355 -4.87 -7.79 13.07
N ARG A 356 -4.27 -8.63 12.21
CA ARG A 356 -3.12 -9.48 12.52
C ARG A 356 -2.09 -9.37 11.40
N THR A 357 -0.81 -9.44 11.73
CA THR A 357 0.27 -9.47 10.72
C THR A 357 1.12 -10.72 10.85
N ARG A 358 1.82 -11.09 9.76
CA ARG A 358 2.81 -12.18 9.79
C ARG A 358 3.93 -11.96 10.80
N LYS A 359 4.19 -10.69 11.18
CA LYS A 359 5.18 -10.31 12.19
C LYS A 359 4.64 -10.40 13.63
N GLY A 360 3.43 -10.93 13.84
CA GLY A 360 2.87 -11.17 15.16
C GLY A 360 2.12 -9.98 15.77
N LEU A 361 1.78 -8.94 14.99
CA LEU A 361 0.99 -7.82 15.53
C LEU A 361 -0.36 -8.33 16.03
N VAL A 362 -0.67 -8.05 17.30
CA VAL A 362 -1.99 -8.27 17.89
C VAL A 362 -2.62 -6.94 18.26
N VAL A 363 -3.81 -6.69 17.72
CA VAL A 363 -4.58 -5.47 18.01
C VAL A 363 -5.82 -5.81 18.82
N LYS A 364 -6.02 -5.13 19.94
CA LYS A 364 -7.30 -5.05 20.65
C LYS A 364 -7.97 -3.71 20.36
N SER A 365 -9.28 -3.67 20.42
CA SER A 365 -10.08 -2.47 20.23
C SER A 365 -11.22 -2.43 21.22
N ALA A 366 -11.61 -1.23 21.63
CA ALA A 366 -12.75 -1.01 22.49
C ALA A 366 -13.51 0.25 22.04
N LEU A 367 -14.82 0.24 22.22
CA LEU A 367 -15.67 1.41 22.00
C LEU A 367 -15.68 2.27 23.27
N ASP A 368 -15.42 3.57 23.11
CA ASP A 368 -15.54 4.56 24.17
C ASP A 368 -16.86 5.33 24.01
N THR A 369 -17.80 5.04 24.90
CA THR A 369 -19.10 5.72 24.95
C THR A 369 -19.08 6.96 25.83
N ASN A 370 -17.93 7.33 26.42
CA ASN A 370 -17.82 8.52 27.25
C ASN A 370 -17.93 9.80 26.40
N VAL A 371 -18.48 10.84 27.03
CA VAL A 371 -18.64 12.15 26.40
C VAL A 371 -17.50 13.08 26.81
N TYR A 372 -16.72 13.56 25.82
CA TYR A 372 -15.60 14.47 26.03
C TYR A 372 -15.92 15.85 25.48
N GLU A 373 -15.94 16.85 26.36
CA GLU A 373 -16.28 18.22 26.01
C GLU A 373 -15.08 18.97 25.40
N LYS A 374 -15.37 19.88 24.45
CA LYS A 374 -14.35 20.78 23.91
C LYS A 374 -14.14 21.99 24.82
N GLY A 375 -12.94 22.56 24.75
CA GLY A 375 -12.67 23.88 25.31
C GLY A 375 -12.40 23.89 26.81
N LYS A 376 -12.25 22.72 27.45
CA LYS A 376 -11.75 22.63 28.82
C LYS A 376 -10.39 23.29 28.92
N LYS A 377 -10.30 24.31 29.78
CA LYS A 377 -9.07 25.06 30.04
C LYS A 377 -8.52 24.63 31.39
N VAL A 378 -7.22 24.40 31.45
CA VAL A 378 -6.50 24.22 32.71
C VAL A 378 -6.01 25.58 33.16
N SER A 379 -6.37 25.96 34.39
CA SER A 379 -5.94 27.22 34.98
C SER A 379 -4.41 27.23 35.19
N LYS A 380 -3.82 28.42 35.40
CA LYS A 380 -2.39 28.51 35.69
C LYS A 380 -2.04 27.80 37.01
N GLU A 381 -2.87 27.98 38.02
CA GLU A 381 -2.73 27.38 39.35
C GLU A 381 -2.83 25.85 39.32
N GLU A 382 -3.75 25.30 38.53
CA GLU A 382 -3.87 23.85 38.33
C GLU A 382 -2.64 23.28 37.63
N PHE A 383 -2.12 24.01 36.65
CA PHE A 383 -0.94 23.59 35.89
C PHE A 383 0.35 23.63 36.73
N GLU A 384 0.47 24.58 37.65
CA GLU A 384 1.62 24.68 38.57
C GLU A 384 1.64 23.58 39.63
N LYS A 385 0.49 22.96 39.94
CA LYS A 385 0.38 21.80 40.85
C LYS A 385 0.79 20.47 40.22
N LEU A 386 1.14 20.45 38.93
CA LEU A 386 1.60 19.24 38.25
C LEU A 386 3.03 18.92 38.69
N ASN A 387 3.31 17.67 39.04
CA ASN A 387 4.65 17.18 39.33
C ASN A 387 5.38 16.85 38.03
N ILE A 388 5.62 17.90 37.24
CA ILE A 388 6.26 17.85 35.92
C ILE A 388 7.72 18.28 36.01
N ARG A 389 8.63 17.37 35.67
CA ARG A 389 10.05 17.65 35.48
C ARG A 389 10.36 17.72 33.98
N ARG A 390 10.70 18.91 33.49
CA ARG A 390 11.18 19.08 32.12
C ARG A 390 12.60 18.54 31.99
N HIS A 391 12.92 17.93 30.85
CA HIS A 391 14.29 17.51 30.57
C HIS A 391 15.13 18.71 30.14
N GLU A 392 16.45 18.61 30.30
CA GLU A 392 17.41 19.65 29.86
C GLU A 392 17.38 19.82 28.34
N PHE A 393 17.31 18.71 27.60
CA PHE A 393 17.19 18.70 26.15
C PHE A 393 15.72 18.82 25.70
N HIS A 394 15.39 19.94 25.05
CA HIS A 394 14.03 20.30 24.59
C HIS A 394 12.94 20.02 25.65
N GLY A 395 13.03 20.65 26.82
CA GLY A 395 12.08 20.46 27.93
C GLY A 395 10.61 20.79 27.60
N GLU A 396 10.37 21.52 26.51
CA GLU A 396 9.07 21.78 25.91
C GLU A 396 8.48 20.54 25.21
N TRP A 397 9.34 19.63 24.72
CA TRP A 397 8.98 18.38 24.04
C TRP A 397 9.22 17.13 24.90
N ASN A 398 10.14 17.21 25.86
CA ASN A 398 10.61 16.09 26.64
C ASN A 398 10.41 16.39 28.13
N TYR A 399 9.54 15.62 28.80
CA TYR A 399 9.25 15.83 30.21
C TYR A 399 8.81 14.54 30.89
N THR A 400 9.05 14.48 32.20
CA THR A 400 8.58 13.43 33.09
C THR A 400 7.46 13.99 33.97
N ILE A 401 6.35 13.26 34.14
CA ILE A 401 5.33 13.56 35.14
C ILE A 401 5.28 12.40 36.12
N ALA A 402 5.60 12.69 37.37
CA ALA A 402 5.52 11.72 38.46
C ALA A 402 4.17 11.84 39.20
N PRO A 403 3.71 10.79 39.89
CA PRO A 403 2.53 10.89 40.74
C PRO A 403 2.68 11.99 41.79
N ASN A 404 1.62 12.73 42.05
CA ASN A 404 1.53 13.60 43.22
C ASN A 404 1.31 12.68 44.42
N MET A 405 2.37 12.38 45.18
CA MET A 405 2.21 11.51 46.36
C MET A 405 1.23 12.14 47.36
N GLY A 406 0.01 11.59 47.38
CA GLY A 406 -1.07 11.89 48.30
C GLY A 406 -1.96 10.66 48.45
N PHE A 407 -1.69 9.85 49.49
CA PHE A 407 -2.49 8.80 50.11
C PHE A 407 -3.66 8.18 49.31
N GLY A 408 -3.49 6.92 48.92
CA GLY A 408 -4.59 6.13 48.37
C GLY A 408 -4.30 4.64 48.14
N VAL A 409 -3.30 4.04 48.80
CA VAL A 409 -3.27 2.57 48.92
C VAL A 409 -4.30 2.20 49.98
N LYS A 410 -5.55 1.98 49.56
CA LYS A 410 -6.39 1.05 50.31
C LYS A 410 -5.89 -0.35 49.95
N GLN A 411 -5.29 -0.98 50.94
CA GLN A 411 -5.00 -2.42 50.97
C GLN A 411 -6.23 -3.24 50.63
#